data_AF-A0A3D5S487-F1
#
_entry.id   AF-A0A3D5S487-F1
#
_cell.length_a   1.000
_cell.length_b   1.000
_cell.length_c   1.000
_cell.angle_alpha   90.00
_cell.angle_beta   90.00
_cell.angle_gamma   90.00
#
_symmetry.space_group_name_H-M   'P 1'
#
loop_
_entity.id
_entity.type
_entity.pdbx_description
1 polymer ?
#
loop_
_entity_poly.entity_id
_entity_poly.type
_entity_poly.pdbx_seq_one_letter_code
_entity_poly.pdbx_strand_id
1 'polypeptide(L)' 'MISLTLGLAPFFPEPHILGKIKWVLGGAVGMQPMDWFDLVLHGSPWVYLIIQIILYIKRRF' A
#
# COMPACT_ATOMS: atom_id res chain seq x y z
N MET A 1 9.81 -6.31 6.80
CA MET A 1 10.00 -7.18 5.62
C MET A 1 8.78 -7.18 4.71
N ILE A 2 7.58 -7.51 5.22
CA ILE A 2 6.34 -7.63 4.42
C ILE A 2 5.98 -6.35 3.62
N SER A 3 6.21 -5.14 4.16
CA SER A 3 5.93 -3.89 3.44
C SER A 3 6.81 -3.68 2.21
N LEU A 4 8.07 -4.11 2.29
CA LEU A 4 9.02 -4.00 1.18
C LEU A 4 9.00 -5.21 0.24
N THR A 5 8.27 -6.28 0.60
CA THR A 5 8.06 -7.45 -0.25
C THR A 5 6.65 -7.43 -0.84
N LEU A 6 5.68 -8.00 -0.13
CA LEU A 6 4.28 -8.05 -0.56
C LEU A 6 3.73 -6.65 -0.85
N GLY A 7 4.04 -5.66 -0.03
CA GLY A 7 3.52 -4.29 -0.23
C GLY A 7 4.03 -3.58 -1.48
N LEU A 8 5.10 -4.05 -2.12
CA LEU A 8 5.66 -3.50 -3.35
C LEU A 8 5.57 -4.46 -4.54
N ALA A 9 5.12 -5.70 -4.33
CA ALA A 9 4.97 -6.66 -5.40
C ALA A 9 3.84 -6.23 -6.37
N PRO A 10 3.94 -6.62 -7.65
CA PRO A 10 5.16 -6.95 -8.38
C PRO A 10 6.04 -5.70 -8.53
N PHE A 11 7.36 -5.85 -8.48
CA PHE A 11 8.27 -4.69 -8.55
C PHE A 11 8.43 -4.11 -9.97
N PHE A 12 8.08 -4.90 -11.00
CA PHE A 12 8.19 -4.53 -12.40
C PHE A 12 6.88 -4.83 -13.15
N PRO A 13 6.44 -3.98 -14.08
CA PRO A 13 7.03 -2.68 -14.45
C PRO A 13 6.86 -1.59 -13.38
N GLU A 14 5.83 -1.71 -12.54
CA GLU A 14 5.63 -0.87 -11.36
C GLU A 14 4.90 -1.64 -10.24
N PRO A 15 5.14 -1.32 -8.96
CA PRO A 15 4.37 -1.82 -7.82
C PRO A 15 2.87 -1.64 -7.99
N HIS A 16 2.09 -2.69 -7.71
CA HIS A 16 0.62 -2.63 -7.77
C HIS A 16 0.07 -1.47 -6.93
N ILE A 17 0.59 -1.28 -5.73
CA ILE A 17 0.16 -0.19 -4.84
C ILE A 17 0.26 1.18 -5.51
N LEU A 18 1.31 1.45 -6.29
CA LEU A 18 1.48 2.73 -6.98
C LEU A 18 0.46 2.89 -8.11
N GLY A 19 0.23 1.84 -8.91
CA GLY A 19 -0.80 1.83 -9.95
C GLY A 19 -2.20 2.04 -9.38
N LYS A 20 -2.54 1.34 -8.29
CA LYS A 20 -3.84 1.49 -7.61
C LYS A 20 -4.02 2.87 -6.99
N ILE A 21 -2.98 3.45 -6.36
CA ILE A 21 -3.05 4.84 -5.85
C ILE A 21 -3.33 5.83 -6.98
N LYS A 22 -2.59 5.75 -8.10
CA LYS A 22 -2.84 6.59 -9.29
C LYS A 22 -4.27 6.43 -9.80
N TRP A 23 -4.78 5.20 -9.84
CA TRP A 23 -6.14 4.92 -10.28
C TRP A 23 -7.19 5.52 -9.34
N VAL A 24 -7.01 5.41 -8.02
CA VAL A 24 -7.89 6.05 -7.03
C VAL A 24 -7.84 7.58 -7.15
N LEU A 25 -6.67 8.17 -7.33
CA LEU A 25 -6.51 9.61 -7.56
C LEU A 25 -7.20 10.07 -8.86
N GLY A 26 -7.31 9.18 -9.85
CA GLY A 26 -8.07 9.39 -11.08
C GLY A 26 -9.58 9.13 -10.96
N GLY A 27 -10.11 8.92 -9.74
CA GLY A 27 -11.53 8.73 -9.48
C GLY A 27 -12.01 7.28 -9.44
N ALA A 28 -11.09 6.30 -9.42
CA ALA A 28 -11.40 4.87 -9.31
C ALA A 28 -12.40 4.35 -10.37
N VAL A 29 -12.50 5.03 -11.52
CA VAL A 29 -13.46 4.68 -12.57
C VAL A 29 -13.18 3.27 -13.07
N GLY A 30 -14.19 2.39 -12.97
CA GLY A 30 -14.12 1.01 -13.42
C GLY A 30 -13.43 0.02 -12.46
N MET A 31 -12.99 0.45 -11.26
CA MET A 31 -12.40 -0.48 -10.29
C MET A 31 -13.39 -1.56 -9.85
N GLN A 32 -12.96 -2.81 -9.95
CA GLN A 32 -13.72 -3.98 -9.51
C GLN A 32 -13.40 -4.32 -8.04
N PRO A 33 -14.22 -5.14 -7.37
CA PRO A 33 -13.94 -5.55 -5.99
C PRO A 33 -12.54 -6.17 -5.79
N MET A 34 -12.02 -6.89 -6.80
CA MET A 34 -10.67 -7.45 -6.74
C MET A 34 -9.57 -6.38 -6.79
N ASP A 35 -9.80 -5.25 -7.47
CA ASP A 35 -8.86 -4.13 -7.50
C ASP A 35 -8.77 -3.43 -6.14
N TRP A 36 -9.91 -3.32 -5.45
CA TRP A 36 -9.96 -2.83 -4.08
C TRP A 36 -9.27 -3.78 -3.11
N PHE A 37 -9.50 -5.08 -3.25
CA PHE A 37 -8.79 -6.09 -2.48
C PHE A 37 -7.28 -6.00 -2.70
N ASP A 38 -6.82 -5.89 -3.94
CA ASP A 38 -5.41 -5.75 -4.29
C ASP A 38 -4.79 -4.48 -3.69
N LEU A 39 -5.50 -3.34 -3.74
CA LEU A 39 -5.08 -2.10 -3.08
C LEU A 39 -4.92 -2.28 -1.56
N VAL A 40 -5.88 -2.93 -0.89
CA VAL A 40 -5.82 -3.16 0.56
C VAL A 40 -4.72 -4.17 0.92
N LEU A 41 -4.57 -5.23 0.13
CA LEU A 41 -3.57 -6.27 0.35
C LEU A 41 -2.15 -5.68 0.28
N HIS A 42 -1.87 -4.86 -0.72
CA HIS A 42 -0.55 -4.25 -0.89
C HIS A 42 -0.37 -3.00 -0.01
N GLY A 43 -1.45 -2.28 0.33
CA GLY A 43 -1.42 -1.09 1.17
C GLY A 43 -1.33 -1.37 2.68
N SER A 44 -1.96 -2.43 3.17
CA SER A 44 -2.02 -2.72 4.62
C SER A 44 -0.64 -2.90 5.29
N PRO A 45 0.37 -3.54 4.66
CA PRO A 45 1.72 -3.60 5.22
C PRO A 45 2.38 -2.24 5.39
N TRP A 46 2.07 -1.27 4.52
CA TRP A 46 2.61 0.10 4.60
C TRP A 46 1.95 0.90 5.70
N VAL A 47 0.62 0.80 5.82
CA VAL A 47 -0.14 1.42 6.92
C VAL A 47 0.40 0.92 8.26
N TYR A 48 0.56 -0.40 8.40
CA TYR A 48 1.15 -0.99 9.61
C TYR A 48 2.56 -0.46 9.89
N LEU A 49 3.44 -0.44 8.88
CA LEU A 49 4.81 0.08 9.03
C LEU A 49 4.83 1.54 9.48
N ILE A 50 4.01 2.40 8.88
CA ILE A 50 3.91 3.83 9.24
C ILE A 50 3.44 3.98 10.68
N ILE A 51 2.40 3.25 11.09
CA ILE A 51 1.92 3.26 12.48
C ILE A 51 3.03 2.86 13.44
N GLN A 52 3.76 1.78 13.15
CA GLN A 52 4.88 1.33 13.99
C GLN A 52 6.00 2.35 14.07
N ILE A 53 6.36 3.01 12.96
CA ILE A 53 7.36 4.08 12.95
C ILE A 53 6.90 5.26 13.83
N ILE A 54 5.65 5.70 13.71
CA ILE A 54 5.10 6.79 14.53
C ILE A 54 5.13 6.43 16.01
N LEU A 55 4.69 5.22 16.37
CA LEU A 55 4.70 4.75 17.76
C LEU A 55 6.12 4.60 18.29
N TYR A 56 7.05 4.10 17.49
CA TYR A 56 8.46 3.99 17.84
C TYR A 56 9.07 5.36 18.14
N ILE A 57 8.84 6.33 17.25
CA ILE A 57 9.29 7.72 17.44
C ILE A 57 8.67 8.29 18.72
N LYS A 58 7.36 8.17 18.92
CA LYS A 58 6.66 8.66 20.12
C LYS A 58 7.12 8.03 21.43
N ARG A 59 7.64 6.79 21.42
CA ARG A 59 8.19 6.14 22.62
C ARG A 59 9.63 6.56 22.91
N ARG A 60 10.31 7.11 21.91
CA ARG A 60 11.73 7.49 22.01
C ARG A 60 11.93 8.91 22.55
N PHE A 61 10.93 9.76 22.34
CA PHE A 61 10.78 11.10 22.91
C PHE A 61 9.92 11.05 24.17
#